data_AF-A0A955Q542-F1
#
_entry.id   AF-A0A955Q542-F1
#
_cell.length_a   1.000
_cell.length_b   1.000
_cell.length_c   1.000
_cell.angle_alpha   90.00
_cell.angle_beta   90.00
_cell.angle_gamma   90.00
#
_symmetry.space_group_name_H-M   'P 1'
#
loop_
_entity.id
_entity.type
_entity.pdbx_description
1 polymer ?
#
loop_
_entity_poly.entity_id
_entity_poly.type
_entity_poly.pdbx_seq_one_letter_code
_entity_poly.pdbx_strand_id
1 'polypeptide(L)'
;METLVKFCKPEYNILNGCHTIRFGTLEYYRDLDPSFAIADENEGKETTGVGSFLTDTASREAVDAVQAVFPFPLGEGVSLQNCELRMTFPNCFIWCCSRAVKPISIEQGTQFDLEYTSFYEINDVGRFCRRLGELLINSLSSSEFANKAKNFLQGLPASEQRVNLNIVHHDVIYVEEKRSVIDEGQIHSYTENNLLPINPLFRPLFVKPKKYEKDHEYRFVCVFSHERYGILEARKDPVDRRIDPVSRTLIDQTLASNYV
;
A
#
# COMPACT_ATOMS: atom_id res chain seq x y z
N MET A 1 1.50 -16.32 -17.79
CA MET A 1 1.39 -15.97 -16.36
C MET A 1 2.39 -14.87 -16.10
N GLU A 2 1.94 -13.78 -15.51
CA GLU A 2 2.81 -12.66 -15.11
C GLU A 2 3.62 -13.08 -13.89
N THR A 3 4.93 -12.87 -13.94
CA THR A 3 5.85 -13.19 -12.85
C THR A 3 6.08 -11.92 -12.02
N LEU A 4 6.06 -12.04 -10.68
CA LEU A 4 6.53 -10.97 -9.80
C LEU A 4 7.99 -11.22 -9.41
N VAL A 5 8.78 -10.17 -9.31
CA VAL A 5 10.21 -10.24 -8.97
C VAL A 5 10.53 -9.24 -7.86
N LYS A 6 11.28 -9.69 -6.86
CA LYS A 6 11.86 -8.82 -5.84
C LYS A 6 13.34 -8.62 -6.12
N PHE A 7 13.71 -7.41 -6.55
CA PHE A 7 15.10 -6.97 -6.59
C PHE A 7 15.55 -6.54 -5.19
N CYS A 8 16.78 -6.90 -4.81
CA CYS A 8 17.33 -6.64 -3.48
C CYS A 8 18.85 -6.75 -3.44
N LYS A 9 19.46 -6.27 -2.35
CA LYS A 9 20.86 -6.57 -2.04
C LYS A 9 21.03 -8.06 -1.73
N PRO A 10 22.18 -8.69 -2.03
CA PRO A 10 22.40 -10.13 -1.82
C PRO A 10 22.10 -10.60 -0.39
N GLU A 11 22.43 -9.81 0.63
CA GLU A 11 22.19 -10.10 2.04
C GLU A 11 20.71 -10.08 2.44
N TYR A 12 19.85 -9.46 1.62
CA TYR A 12 18.40 -9.44 1.81
C TYR A 12 17.65 -10.46 0.94
N ASN A 13 18.38 -11.24 0.13
CA ASN A 13 17.78 -12.30 -0.67
C ASN A 13 17.47 -13.53 0.21
N ILE A 14 16.19 -13.85 0.36
CA ILE A 14 15.70 -14.96 1.19
C ILE A 14 16.13 -16.33 0.67
N LEU A 15 16.35 -16.47 -0.64
CA LEU A 15 16.91 -17.68 -1.23
C LEU A 15 18.40 -17.85 -0.88
N ASN A 16 19.12 -16.76 -0.61
CA ASN A 16 20.54 -16.77 -0.25
C ASN A 16 20.81 -16.87 1.26
N GLY A 17 19.80 -17.19 2.07
CA GLY A 17 19.99 -17.33 3.51
C GLY A 17 19.45 -16.20 4.36
N CYS A 18 18.91 -15.13 3.76
CA CYS A 18 18.25 -14.09 4.56
C CYS A 18 17.05 -14.67 5.32
N HIS A 19 17.06 -14.51 6.64
CA HIS A 19 16.00 -15.01 7.52
C HIS A 19 15.03 -13.90 7.92
N THR A 20 14.98 -12.78 7.21
CA THR A 20 14.13 -11.64 7.56
C THR A 20 13.45 -11.06 6.34
N ILE A 21 12.17 -10.69 6.48
CA ILE A 21 11.44 -9.86 5.52
C ILE A 21 11.14 -8.52 6.17
N ARG A 22 11.55 -7.43 5.51
CA ARG A 22 11.21 -6.07 5.93
C ARG A 22 9.89 -5.64 5.33
N PHE A 23 9.00 -5.13 6.18
CA PHE A 23 7.80 -4.41 5.77
C PHE A 23 8.03 -2.92 5.99
N GLY A 24 7.92 -2.13 4.92
CA GLY A 24 7.89 -0.68 4.99
C GLY A 24 6.53 -0.18 5.45
N THR A 25 6.38 1.14 5.50
CA THR A 25 5.09 1.80 5.79
C THR A 25 4.90 3.00 4.87
N LEU A 26 3.67 3.50 4.72
CA LEU A 26 3.39 4.68 3.91
C LEU A 26 4.22 5.89 4.39
N GLU A 27 4.24 6.12 5.70
CA GLU A 27 4.99 7.23 6.29
C GLU A 27 6.51 7.04 6.17
N TYR A 28 7.01 5.82 6.28
CA TYR A 28 8.43 5.54 6.05
C TYR A 28 8.84 5.93 4.62
N TYR A 29 8.09 5.47 3.61
CA TYR A 29 8.40 5.75 2.20
C TYR A 29 8.23 7.23 1.84
N ARG A 30 7.31 7.92 2.51
CA ARG A 30 7.11 9.36 2.37
C ARG A 30 8.29 10.19 2.85
N ASP A 31 8.93 9.72 3.91
CA ASP A 31 9.99 10.45 4.61
C ASP A 31 11.40 9.97 4.20
N LEU A 32 11.50 9.07 3.21
CA LEU A 32 12.77 8.73 2.58
C LEU A 32 13.38 9.96 1.88
N ASP A 33 14.71 9.94 1.73
CA ASP A 33 15.40 10.92 0.91
C ASP A 33 14.77 10.95 -0.50
N PRO A 34 14.29 12.12 -0.99
CA PRO A 34 13.66 12.22 -2.31
C PRO A 34 14.56 11.80 -3.48
N SER A 35 15.88 11.72 -3.27
CA SER A 35 16.83 11.18 -4.25
C SER A 35 16.76 9.66 -4.38
N PHE A 36 16.18 8.96 -3.40
CA PHE A 36 15.96 7.52 -3.47
C PHE A 36 14.84 7.20 -4.45
N ALA A 37 15.08 6.29 -5.40
CA ALA A 37 14.24 6.11 -6.58
C ALA A 37 12.76 5.85 -6.27
N ILE A 38 12.46 5.18 -5.14
CA ILE A 38 11.10 4.79 -4.75
C ILE A 38 10.44 5.73 -3.72
N ALA A 39 11.12 6.80 -3.29
CA ALA A 39 10.60 7.74 -2.31
C ALA A 39 9.46 8.58 -2.93
N ASP A 40 8.27 8.57 -2.33
CA ASP A 40 7.10 9.34 -2.77
C ASP A 40 6.53 10.16 -1.61
N GLU A 41 6.73 11.48 -1.64
CA GLU A 41 6.20 12.42 -0.62
C GLU A 41 4.66 12.43 -0.52
N ASN A 42 3.98 11.86 -1.52
CA ASN A 42 2.53 11.71 -1.60
C ASN A 42 2.06 10.26 -1.37
N GLU A 43 2.94 9.42 -0.82
CA GLU A 43 2.63 8.04 -0.49
C GLU A 43 1.42 7.97 0.46
N GLY A 44 0.39 7.20 0.07
CA GLY A 44 -0.88 7.09 0.80
C GLY A 44 -1.75 8.36 0.85
N LYS A 45 -1.35 9.45 0.17
CA LYS A 45 -2.13 10.69 0.07
C LYS A 45 -2.86 10.78 -1.25
N GLU A 46 -3.99 11.47 -1.27
CA GLU A 46 -4.73 11.80 -2.47
C GLU A 46 -5.36 13.19 -2.33
N THR A 47 -5.38 13.93 -3.44
CA THR A 47 -6.00 15.26 -3.52
C THR A 47 -7.20 15.23 -4.47
N THR A 48 -8.29 15.88 -4.08
CA THR A 48 -9.43 16.16 -4.97
C THR A 48 -9.69 17.65 -4.98
N GLY A 49 -9.51 18.30 -6.13
CA GLY A 49 -9.92 19.69 -6.32
C GLY A 49 -11.41 19.77 -6.56
N VAL A 50 -12.09 20.75 -5.99
CA VAL A 50 -13.51 21.02 -6.21
C VAL A 50 -13.62 22.42 -6.80
N GLY A 51 -13.97 22.51 -8.08
CA GLY A 51 -14.27 23.78 -8.75
C GLY A 51 -15.63 24.31 -8.29
N SER A 52 -16.69 23.59 -8.65
CA SER A 52 -18.05 23.81 -8.17
C SER A 52 -18.76 22.48 -7.90
N PHE A 53 -19.38 22.36 -6.73
CA PHE A 53 -20.19 21.22 -6.31
C PHE A 53 -21.43 21.72 -5.57
N LEU A 54 -22.58 21.16 -5.92
CA LEU A 54 -23.85 21.36 -5.22
C LEU A 54 -24.50 19.98 -5.09
N THR A 55 -24.81 19.56 -3.87
CA THR A 55 -25.36 18.23 -3.58
C THR A 55 -26.57 17.87 -4.43
N ASP A 56 -27.43 18.86 -4.70
CA ASP A 56 -28.73 18.66 -5.34
C ASP A 56 -28.61 18.38 -6.83
N THR A 57 -27.47 18.75 -7.44
CA THR A 57 -27.19 18.56 -8.87
C THR A 57 -26.01 17.65 -9.14
N ALA A 58 -25.26 17.27 -8.09
CA ALA A 58 -24.09 16.42 -8.21
C ALA A 58 -24.47 14.98 -8.58
N SER A 59 -23.60 14.31 -9.33
CA SER A 59 -23.73 12.88 -9.53
C SER A 59 -23.56 12.14 -8.20
N ARG A 60 -24.18 10.96 -8.08
CA ARG A 60 -24.02 10.11 -6.88
C ARG A 60 -22.55 9.81 -6.59
N GLU A 61 -21.76 9.58 -7.63
CA GLU A 61 -20.31 9.32 -7.49
C GLU A 61 -19.56 10.53 -6.92
N ALA A 62 -19.88 11.75 -7.38
CA ALA A 62 -19.30 12.97 -6.82
C ALA A 62 -19.72 13.16 -5.35
N VAL A 63 -20.99 12.89 -5.01
CA VAL A 63 -21.46 12.92 -3.61
C VAL A 63 -20.70 11.89 -2.77
N ASP A 64 -20.57 10.64 -3.23
CA ASP A 64 -19.87 9.57 -2.53
C ASP A 64 -18.37 9.91 -2.34
N ALA A 65 -17.72 10.49 -3.36
CA ALA A 65 -16.33 10.91 -3.31
C ALA A 65 -16.10 12.05 -2.30
N VAL A 66 -16.98 13.06 -2.28
CA VAL A 66 -16.92 14.14 -1.29
C VAL A 66 -17.22 13.59 0.11
N GLN A 67 -18.29 12.79 0.25
CA GLN A 67 -18.72 12.21 1.52
C GLN A 67 -17.66 11.30 2.15
N ALA A 68 -16.85 10.61 1.35
CA ALA A 68 -15.76 9.76 1.83
C ALA A 68 -14.65 10.56 2.53
N VAL A 69 -14.49 11.85 2.21
CA VAL A 69 -13.47 12.73 2.79
C VAL A 69 -14.07 13.68 3.84
N PHE A 70 -15.36 13.98 3.75
CA PHE A 70 -16.05 14.84 4.70
C PHE A 70 -16.46 14.08 5.97
N PRO A 71 -16.11 14.58 7.17
CA PRO A 71 -16.44 13.91 8.44
C PRO A 71 -17.91 14.02 8.85
N PHE A 72 -18.74 14.72 8.06
CA PHE A 72 -20.15 14.93 8.32
C PHE A 72 -20.98 14.57 7.09
N PRO A 73 -22.22 14.09 7.27
CA PRO A 73 -23.13 13.87 6.15
C PRO A 73 -23.36 15.18 5.40
N LEU A 74 -23.23 15.14 4.08
CA LEU A 74 -23.63 16.21 3.20
C LEU A 74 -25.16 16.29 3.20
N GLY A 75 -25.70 17.37 3.78
CA GLY A 75 -27.13 17.65 3.71
C GLY A 75 -27.56 18.20 2.34
N GLU A 76 -28.87 18.28 2.12
CA GLU A 76 -29.42 19.00 0.96
C GLU A 76 -28.96 20.46 0.94
N GLY A 77 -28.72 21.00 -0.26
CA GLY A 77 -28.28 22.37 -0.47
C GLY A 77 -26.82 22.69 -0.09
N VAL A 78 -25.99 21.69 0.25
CA VAL A 78 -24.57 21.93 0.52
C VAL A 78 -23.84 22.26 -0.78
N SER A 79 -23.14 23.40 -0.79
CA SER A 79 -22.26 23.78 -1.89
C SER A 79 -20.80 23.87 -1.45
N LEU A 80 -19.91 23.42 -2.34
CA LEU A 80 -18.47 23.55 -2.21
C LEU A 80 -17.94 24.24 -3.46
N GLN A 81 -17.13 25.28 -3.29
CA GLN A 81 -16.54 26.01 -4.40
C GLN A 81 -15.08 26.32 -4.12
N ASN A 82 -14.24 26.13 -5.15
CA ASN A 82 -12.80 26.41 -5.12
C ASN A 82 -12.10 25.84 -3.88
N CYS A 83 -12.43 24.62 -3.49
CA CYS A 83 -11.82 23.96 -2.33
C CYS A 83 -10.98 22.75 -2.74
N GLU A 84 -10.15 22.29 -1.82
CA GLU A 84 -9.30 21.13 -2.02
C GLU A 84 -9.51 20.15 -0.87
N LEU A 85 -9.87 18.92 -1.23
CA LEU A 85 -10.06 17.82 -0.30
C LEU A 85 -8.80 16.98 -0.33
N ARG A 86 -8.18 16.80 0.84
CA ARG A 86 -6.98 15.98 1.00
C ARG A 86 -7.31 14.78 1.84
N MET A 87 -7.20 13.59 1.26
CA MET A 87 -7.33 12.33 1.96
C MET A 87 -5.93 11.77 2.24
N THR A 88 -5.73 11.27 3.45
CA THR A 88 -4.54 10.49 3.81
C THR A 88 -5.02 9.16 4.34
N PHE A 89 -4.62 8.07 3.68
CA PHE A 89 -4.92 6.73 4.16
C PHE A 89 -4.16 6.47 5.47
N PRO A 90 -4.78 5.84 6.49
CA PRO A 90 -4.10 5.52 7.74
C PRO A 90 -2.83 4.71 7.50
N ASN A 91 -1.74 5.02 8.19
CA ASN A 91 -0.48 4.32 7.97
C ASN A 91 -0.62 2.79 8.14
N CYS A 92 0.01 2.03 7.26
CA CYS A 92 -0.09 0.58 7.20
C CYS A 92 1.22 -0.06 6.75
N PHE A 93 1.39 -1.36 6.97
CA PHE A 93 2.58 -2.07 6.51
C PHE A 93 2.47 -2.43 5.04
N ILE A 94 3.59 -2.32 4.33
CA ILE A 94 3.65 -2.57 2.89
C ILE A 94 4.87 -3.42 2.59
N TRP A 95 4.67 -4.40 1.72
CA TRP A 95 5.75 -5.12 1.07
C TRP A 95 5.59 -4.97 -0.45
N CYS A 96 6.64 -4.49 -1.12
CA CYS A 96 6.62 -4.20 -2.56
C CYS A 96 7.58 -5.10 -3.33
N CYS A 97 7.19 -5.45 -4.55
CA CYS A 97 8.04 -6.05 -5.58
C CYS A 97 7.73 -5.40 -6.93
N SER A 98 8.30 -5.91 -8.02
CA SER A 98 8.03 -5.43 -9.38
C SER A 98 7.35 -6.51 -10.21
N ARG A 99 6.53 -6.11 -11.17
CA ARG A 99 6.14 -6.97 -12.29
C ARG A 99 7.36 -7.18 -13.17
N ALA A 100 7.66 -8.44 -13.48
CA ALA A 100 8.80 -8.79 -14.29
C ALA A 100 8.61 -8.36 -15.75
N VAL A 101 9.52 -7.53 -16.27
CA VAL A 101 9.72 -7.36 -17.71
C VAL A 101 10.72 -8.42 -18.16
N LYS A 102 10.28 -9.40 -18.96
CA LYS A 102 11.18 -10.50 -19.38
C LYS A 102 12.13 -10.06 -20.50
N PRO A 103 13.39 -10.54 -20.52
CA PRO A 103 14.02 -11.41 -19.51
C PRO A 103 14.34 -10.64 -18.21
N ILE A 104 14.23 -11.32 -17.06
CA ILE A 104 14.57 -10.73 -15.76
C ILE A 104 16.10 -10.69 -15.66
N SER A 105 16.66 -9.53 -15.28
CA SER A 105 18.10 -9.37 -15.17
C SER A 105 18.51 -8.45 -14.01
N ILE A 106 19.77 -8.56 -13.57
CA ILE A 106 20.31 -7.71 -12.50
C ILE A 106 20.31 -6.23 -12.91
N GLU A 107 20.50 -5.94 -14.20
CA GLU A 107 20.48 -4.58 -14.76
C GLU A 107 19.13 -3.89 -14.58
N GLN A 108 18.05 -4.63 -14.39
CA GLN A 108 16.75 -4.05 -14.03
C GLN A 108 16.75 -3.61 -12.56
N GLY A 109 17.29 -4.44 -11.66
CA GLY A 109 17.42 -4.11 -10.24
C GLY A 109 18.30 -2.88 -9.99
N THR A 110 19.42 -2.79 -10.70
CA THR A 110 20.38 -1.68 -10.55
C THR A 110 19.88 -0.34 -11.07
N GLN A 111 18.77 -0.30 -11.81
CA GLN A 111 18.07 0.94 -12.15
C GLN A 111 17.36 1.57 -10.95
N PHE A 112 16.99 0.77 -9.95
CA PHE A 112 16.35 1.25 -8.72
C PHE A 112 17.37 1.63 -7.66
N ASP A 113 18.37 0.77 -7.46
CA ASP A 113 19.46 0.94 -6.51
C ASP A 113 20.67 0.15 -7.00
N LEU A 114 21.85 0.77 -7.09
CA LEU A 114 23.07 0.14 -7.59
C LEU A 114 23.48 -1.11 -6.80
N GLU A 115 23.05 -1.23 -5.55
CA GLU A 115 23.32 -2.39 -4.69
C GLU A 115 22.35 -3.55 -4.93
N TYR A 116 21.27 -3.37 -5.70
CA TYR A 116 20.29 -4.42 -6.03
C TYR A 116 20.82 -5.38 -7.09
N THR A 117 21.82 -6.15 -6.66
CA THR A 117 22.55 -7.13 -7.47
C THR A 117 22.01 -8.55 -7.30
N SER A 118 20.85 -8.71 -6.67
CA SER A 118 20.20 -9.99 -6.45
C SER A 118 18.68 -9.90 -6.62
N PHE A 119 18.04 -11.01 -6.97
CA PHE A 119 16.59 -11.06 -7.06
C PHE A 119 16.03 -12.46 -6.79
N TYR A 120 14.72 -12.53 -6.56
CA TYR A 120 13.96 -13.77 -6.55
C TYR A 120 12.57 -13.57 -7.16
N GLU A 121 12.03 -14.62 -7.78
CA GLU A 121 10.70 -14.62 -8.39
C GLU A 121 9.65 -15.14 -7.42
N ILE A 122 8.44 -14.59 -7.49
CA ILE A 122 7.26 -15.09 -6.79
C ILE A 122 6.32 -15.69 -7.84
N ASN A 123 6.13 -17.01 -7.78
CA ASN A 123 5.35 -17.75 -8.76
C ASN A 123 3.89 -18.00 -8.33
N ASP A 124 3.64 -17.97 -7.02
CA ASP A 124 2.31 -18.15 -6.44
C ASP A 124 1.99 -16.98 -5.52
N VAL A 125 1.44 -15.90 -6.10
CA VAL A 125 1.08 -14.65 -5.41
C VAL A 125 0.15 -14.93 -4.23
N GLY A 126 -0.84 -15.81 -4.41
CA GLY A 126 -1.83 -16.12 -3.38
C GLY A 126 -1.20 -16.85 -2.18
N ARG A 127 -0.33 -17.83 -2.43
CA ARG A 127 0.38 -18.53 -1.35
C ARG A 127 1.40 -17.61 -0.68
N PHE A 128 2.14 -16.80 -1.44
CA PHE A 128 3.08 -15.83 -0.89
C PHE A 128 2.36 -14.80 0.01
N CYS A 129 1.23 -14.25 -0.45
CA CYS A 129 0.37 -13.35 0.33
C CYS A 129 -0.05 -13.95 1.67
N ARG A 130 -0.53 -15.21 1.68
CA ARG A 130 -0.87 -15.91 2.93
C ARG A 130 0.33 -16.02 3.88
N ARG A 131 1.52 -16.32 3.36
CA ARG A 131 2.75 -16.41 4.18
C ARG A 131 3.16 -15.05 4.77
N LEU A 132 3.05 -13.96 4.01
CA LEU A 132 3.28 -12.62 4.56
C LEU A 132 2.33 -12.33 5.72
N GLY A 133 1.06 -12.71 5.58
CA GLY A 133 0.07 -12.55 6.64
C GLY A 133 0.35 -13.37 7.90
N GLU A 134 0.71 -14.63 7.74
CA GLU A 134 1.13 -15.49 8.85
C GLU A 134 2.37 -14.93 9.58
N LEU A 135 3.38 -14.47 8.83
CA LEU A 135 4.58 -13.85 9.42
C LEU A 135 4.25 -12.60 10.25
N LEU A 136 3.38 -11.74 9.71
CA LEU A 136 2.99 -10.51 10.41
C LEU A 136 2.14 -10.81 11.65
N ILE A 137 1.13 -11.69 11.55
CA ILE A 137 0.20 -11.94 12.65
C ILE A 137 0.85 -12.68 13.82
N ASN A 138 1.76 -13.63 13.54
CA ASN A 138 2.42 -14.44 14.57
C ASN A 138 3.42 -13.67 15.42
N SER A 139 3.82 -12.47 14.98
CA SER A 139 4.79 -11.61 15.66
C SER A 139 4.26 -10.21 15.92
N LEU A 140 2.95 -10.00 15.71
CA LEU A 140 2.29 -8.72 15.89
C LEU A 140 2.34 -8.31 17.36
N SER A 141 2.72 -7.07 17.62
CA SER A 141 2.70 -6.50 18.97
C SER A 141 1.98 -5.15 18.99
N SER A 142 1.38 -4.79 20.12
CA SER A 142 0.69 -3.49 20.24
C SER A 142 1.61 -2.29 20.05
N SER A 143 2.93 -2.45 20.24
CA SER A 143 3.94 -1.41 19.98
C SER A 143 4.18 -1.10 18.51
N GLU A 144 3.58 -1.87 17.61
CA GLU A 144 3.69 -1.67 16.16
C GLU A 144 2.58 -0.79 15.61
N PHE A 145 1.63 -0.40 16.45
CA PHE A 145 0.60 0.56 16.12
C PHE A 145 0.95 1.96 16.61
N ALA A 146 0.41 2.97 15.95
CA ALA A 146 0.45 4.35 16.41
C ALA A 146 -0.19 4.49 17.80
N ASN A 147 0.21 5.51 18.56
CA ASN A 147 -0.17 5.68 19.96
C ASN A 147 -1.69 5.62 20.19
N LYS A 148 -2.50 6.19 19.30
CA LYS A 148 -3.96 6.16 19.41
C LYS A 148 -4.52 4.73 19.36
N ALA A 149 -4.09 3.95 18.37
CA ALA A 149 -4.49 2.56 18.20
C ALA A 149 -3.92 1.65 19.32
N LYS A 150 -2.65 1.86 19.69
CA LYS A 150 -2.03 1.17 20.82
C LYS A 150 -2.79 1.40 22.14
N ASN A 151 -3.09 2.65 22.48
CA ASN A 151 -3.81 2.99 23.69
C ASN A 151 -5.23 2.43 23.69
N PHE A 152 -5.90 2.44 22.54
CA PHE A 152 -7.20 1.79 22.37
C PHE A 152 -7.13 0.31 22.71
N LEU A 153 -6.19 -0.45 22.10
CA LEU A 153 -6.04 -1.88 22.34
C LEU A 153 -5.67 -2.20 23.80
N GLN A 154 -4.80 -1.40 24.41
CA GLN A 154 -4.40 -1.57 25.81
C GLN A 154 -5.54 -1.28 26.81
N GLY A 155 -6.53 -0.48 26.40
CA GLY A 155 -7.74 -0.22 27.20
C GLY A 155 -8.79 -1.33 27.11
N LEU A 156 -8.64 -2.29 26.20
CA LEU A 156 -9.59 -3.40 26.03
C LEU A 156 -9.25 -4.60 26.92
N PRO A 157 -10.26 -5.35 27.40
CA PRO A 157 -10.06 -6.68 27.95
C PRO A 157 -9.34 -7.61 26.95
N ALA A 158 -8.53 -8.55 27.42
CA ALA A 158 -7.76 -9.45 26.55
C ALA A 158 -8.63 -10.23 25.54
N SER A 159 -9.86 -10.59 25.91
CA SER A 159 -10.83 -11.26 25.03
C SER A 159 -11.29 -10.40 23.86
N GLU A 160 -11.16 -9.08 23.95
CA GLU A 160 -11.57 -8.12 22.94
C GLU A 160 -10.40 -7.60 22.10
N GLN A 161 -9.14 -7.93 22.42
CA GLN A 161 -7.97 -7.46 21.67
C GLN A 161 -7.77 -8.16 20.31
N ARG A 162 -8.83 -8.75 19.73
CA ARG A 162 -8.75 -9.47 18.46
C ARG A 162 -8.60 -8.48 17.31
N VAL A 163 -7.46 -8.54 16.65
CA VAL A 163 -7.17 -7.75 15.45
C VAL A 163 -7.37 -8.61 14.20
N ASN A 164 -8.01 -8.03 13.19
CA ASN A 164 -8.15 -8.61 11.86
C ASN A 164 -7.06 -8.07 10.94
N LEU A 165 -6.39 -8.95 10.19
CA LEU A 165 -5.45 -8.59 9.14
C LEU A 165 -6.09 -8.82 7.78
N ASN A 166 -6.19 -7.74 6.99
CA ASN A 166 -6.55 -7.82 5.58
C ASN A 166 -5.32 -7.49 4.74
N ILE A 167 -4.96 -8.38 3.82
CA ILE A 167 -3.90 -8.11 2.85
C ILE A 167 -4.55 -7.86 1.50
N VAL A 168 -4.39 -6.63 1.01
CA VAL A 168 -4.81 -6.23 -0.34
C VAL A 168 -3.56 -6.15 -1.18
N HIS A 169 -3.57 -6.75 -2.37
CA HIS A 169 -2.41 -6.71 -3.25
C HIS A 169 -2.79 -6.44 -4.69
N HIS A 170 -2.04 -5.55 -5.35
CA HIS A 170 -2.31 -5.11 -6.70
C HIS A 170 -1.10 -4.39 -7.30
N ASP A 171 -1.11 -4.27 -8.63
CA ASP A 171 -0.28 -3.34 -9.38
C ASP A 171 -0.55 -1.89 -8.95
N VAL A 172 0.54 -1.12 -8.88
CA VAL A 172 0.49 0.34 -8.77
C VAL A 172 0.16 0.95 -10.13
N ILE A 173 -0.80 1.85 -10.13
CA ILE A 173 -1.17 2.67 -11.29
C ILE A 173 -0.36 3.95 -11.29
N TYR A 174 0.13 4.30 -12.47
CA TYR A 174 0.95 5.48 -12.70
C TYR A 174 0.15 6.55 -13.41
N VAL A 175 0.07 7.74 -12.81
CA VAL A 175 -0.74 8.86 -13.31
C VAL A 175 0.10 10.13 -13.39
N GLU A 176 -0.24 11.03 -14.32
CA GLU A 176 0.49 12.30 -14.47
C GLU A 176 0.38 13.15 -13.19
N GLU A 177 -0.84 13.26 -12.64
CA GLU A 177 -1.11 13.96 -11.39
C GLU A 177 -2.02 13.10 -10.50
N LYS A 178 -1.67 12.96 -9.22
CA LYS A 178 -2.46 12.23 -8.22
C LYS A 178 -3.60 13.11 -7.68
N ARG A 179 -4.39 13.67 -8.60
CA ARG A 179 -5.43 14.65 -8.32
C ARG A 179 -6.70 14.37 -9.10
N SER A 180 -7.80 14.15 -8.40
CA SER A 180 -9.13 14.12 -9.03
C SER A 180 -9.70 15.54 -9.06
N VAL A 181 -10.59 15.84 -10.01
CA VAL A 181 -11.28 17.13 -10.07
C VAL A 181 -12.78 16.89 -10.05
N ILE A 182 -13.49 17.59 -9.17
CA ILE A 182 -14.95 17.65 -9.18
C ILE A 182 -15.34 19.02 -9.70
N ASP A 183 -16.03 19.04 -10.83
CA ASP A 183 -16.54 20.28 -11.42
C ASP A 183 -17.91 20.05 -12.04
N GLU A 184 -18.77 21.06 -11.93
CA GLU A 184 -20.18 21.00 -12.38
C GLU A 184 -20.92 19.73 -11.92
N GLY A 185 -20.57 19.21 -10.73
CA GLY A 185 -21.18 18.01 -10.17
C GLY A 185 -20.72 16.69 -10.79
N GLN A 186 -19.70 16.69 -11.66
CA GLN A 186 -19.06 15.50 -12.23
C GLN A 186 -17.69 15.27 -11.62
N ILE A 187 -17.28 14.02 -11.48
CA ILE A 187 -15.92 13.65 -11.06
C ILE A 187 -15.08 13.27 -12.27
N HIS A 188 -14.00 13.98 -12.46
CA HIS A 188 -12.92 13.67 -13.39
C HIS A 188 -11.82 12.98 -12.59
N SER A 189 -11.92 11.67 -12.49
CA SER A 189 -10.93 10.89 -11.75
C SER A 189 -9.69 10.68 -12.63
N TYR A 190 -8.50 10.88 -12.06
CA TYR A 190 -7.26 10.50 -12.76
C TYR A 190 -7.15 8.97 -13.01
N THR A 191 -8.07 8.17 -12.46
CA THR A 191 -8.22 6.73 -12.75
C THR A 191 -9.48 6.41 -13.57
N GLU A 192 -9.93 7.32 -14.43
CA GLU A 192 -11.18 7.32 -15.23
C GLU A 192 -11.58 5.99 -15.91
N ASN A 193 -10.69 5.00 -16.00
CA ASN A 193 -10.92 3.71 -16.65
C ASN A 193 -11.27 2.54 -15.70
N ASN A 194 -11.68 2.75 -14.44
CA ASN A 194 -11.97 1.66 -13.49
C ASN A 194 -10.83 0.62 -13.40
N LEU A 195 -9.58 1.06 -13.58
CA LEU A 195 -8.43 0.17 -13.74
C LEU A 195 -8.17 -0.72 -12.52
N LEU A 196 -8.78 -0.39 -11.38
CA LEU A 196 -8.74 -1.17 -10.16
C LEU A 196 -10.17 -1.55 -9.76
N PRO A 197 -10.52 -2.85 -9.69
CA PRO A 197 -11.70 -3.32 -8.98
C PRO A 197 -11.49 -3.23 -7.44
N ILE A 198 -10.88 -2.14 -6.99
CA ILE A 198 -10.49 -1.91 -5.61
C ILE A 198 -11.40 -0.82 -5.05
N ASN A 199 -11.85 -1.02 -3.81
CA ASN A 199 -12.58 -0.01 -3.05
C ASN A 199 -11.86 1.35 -3.15
N PRO A 200 -12.55 2.46 -3.51
CA PRO A 200 -11.97 3.80 -3.62
C PRO A 200 -11.14 4.22 -2.40
N LEU A 201 -11.49 3.73 -1.21
CA LEU A 201 -10.74 3.97 0.02
C LEU A 201 -9.27 3.51 -0.07
N PHE A 202 -8.97 2.44 -0.80
CA PHE A 202 -7.61 1.92 -0.95
C PHE A 202 -6.87 2.51 -2.15
N ARG A 203 -7.52 3.32 -3.00
CA ARG A 203 -6.88 3.92 -4.20
C ARG A 203 -5.56 4.64 -3.87
N PRO A 204 -5.43 5.44 -2.79
CA PRO A 204 -4.17 6.13 -2.48
C PRO A 204 -2.97 5.19 -2.25
N LEU A 205 -3.23 3.91 -1.96
CA LEU A 205 -2.22 2.87 -1.72
C LEU A 205 -1.66 2.23 -2.99
N PHE A 206 -2.33 2.40 -4.13
CA PHE A 206 -1.97 1.74 -5.40
C PHE A 206 -1.87 2.74 -6.54
N VAL A 207 -1.56 4.00 -6.23
CA VAL A 207 -1.38 5.06 -7.23
C VAL A 207 -0.11 5.84 -6.92
N LYS A 208 0.72 6.03 -7.94
CA LYS A 208 1.91 6.87 -7.91
C LYS A 208 1.97 7.82 -9.11
N PRO A 209 2.72 8.93 -9.00
CA PRO A 209 3.07 9.76 -10.15
C PRO A 209 3.81 8.97 -11.25
N LYS A 210 3.63 9.35 -12.51
CA LYS A 210 4.20 8.65 -13.67
C LYS A 210 5.71 8.59 -13.71
N LYS A 211 6.40 9.51 -13.02
CA LYS A 211 7.87 9.46 -12.88
C LYS A 211 8.38 8.15 -12.24
N TYR A 212 7.53 7.42 -11.50
CA TYR A 212 7.86 6.11 -10.89
C TYR A 212 7.48 4.90 -11.76
N GLU A 213 6.97 5.10 -12.98
CA GLU A 213 6.41 4.01 -13.83
C GLU A 213 7.41 2.89 -14.12
N LYS A 214 8.71 3.21 -14.15
CA LYS A 214 9.79 2.24 -14.37
C LYS A 214 9.88 1.17 -13.27
N ASP A 215 9.34 1.43 -12.08
CA ASP A 215 9.36 0.50 -10.96
C ASP A 215 8.47 -0.73 -11.22
N HIS A 216 7.46 -0.57 -12.09
CA HIS A 216 6.43 -1.57 -12.35
C HIS A 216 5.93 -2.21 -11.03
N GLU A 217 5.69 -1.36 -10.04
CA GLU A 217 5.54 -1.74 -8.64
C GLU A 217 4.26 -2.57 -8.44
N TYR A 218 4.40 -3.66 -7.70
CA TYR A 218 3.33 -4.49 -7.20
C TYR A 218 3.37 -4.50 -5.69
N ARG A 219 2.25 -4.15 -5.05
CA ARG A 219 2.18 -3.96 -3.60
C ARG A 219 1.38 -5.05 -2.93
N PHE A 220 1.84 -5.44 -1.75
CA PHE A 220 1.08 -6.18 -0.75
C PHE A 220 0.91 -5.25 0.44
N VAL A 221 -0.31 -4.76 0.65
CA VAL A 221 -0.65 -3.81 1.70
C VAL A 221 -1.38 -4.53 2.83
N CYS A 222 -0.82 -4.45 4.02
CA CYS A 222 -1.27 -5.16 5.20
C CYS A 222 -2.01 -4.19 6.13
N VAL A 223 -3.35 -4.27 6.11
CA VAL A 223 -4.24 -3.39 6.85
C VAL A 223 -4.77 -4.13 8.08
N PHE A 224 -4.39 -3.65 9.26
CA PHE A 224 -4.92 -4.13 10.51
C PHE A 224 -6.20 -3.38 10.88
N SER A 225 -7.19 -4.09 11.40
CA SER A 225 -8.45 -3.49 11.80
C SER A 225 -9.03 -4.16 13.04
N HIS A 226 -9.86 -3.41 13.76
CA HIS A 226 -10.62 -3.90 14.90
C HIS A 226 -12.08 -3.46 14.74
N GLU A 227 -13.03 -4.34 15.06
CA GLU A 227 -14.47 -4.15 14.80
C GLU A 227 -15.01 -2.81 15.34
N ARG A 228 -14.57 -2.41 16.54
CA ARG A 228 -15.02 -1.17 17.20
C ARG A 228 -14.22 0.09 16.82
N TYR A 229 -13.01 -0.06 16.28
CA TYR A 229 -12.09 1.06 16.06
C TYR A 229 -11.94 1.40 14.57
N GLY A 230 -12.20 0.43 13.68
CA GLY A 230 -11.84 0.53 12.28
C GLY A 230 -10.37 0.19 12.06
N ILE A 231 -9.70 0.91 11.17
CA ILE A 231 -8.30 0.67 10.80
C ILE A 231 -7.37 1.05 11.96
N LEU A 232 -6.51 0.12 12.35
CA LEU A 232 -5.45 0.32 13.33
C LEU A 232 -4.19 0.79 12.62
N GLU A 233 -3.94 2.09 12.71
CA GLU A 233 -2.77 2.72 12.10
C GLU A 233 -1.46 2.11 12.62
N ALA A 234 -0.59 1.68 11.71
CA ALA A 234 0.75 1.21 12.00
C ALA A 234 1.66 2.37 12.43
N ARG A 235 2.67 2.10 13.25
CA ARG A 235 3.74 3.06 13.53
C ARG A 235 4.49 3.39 12.24
N LYS A 236 5.18 4.53 12.23
CA LYS A 236 6.00 4.97 11.09
C LYS A 236 7.11 3.96 10.73
N ASP A 237 7.84 3.47 11.71
CA ASP A 237 9.07 2.72 11.41
C ASP A 237 8.79 1.35 10.77
N PRO A 238 9.64 0.94 9.79
CA PRO A 238 9.53 -0.37 9.18
C PRO A 238 9.72 -1.47 10.22
N VAL A 239 9.32 -2.69 9.86
CA VAL A 239 9.45 -3.84 10.73
C VAL A 239 10.05 -5.04 10.03
N ASP A 240 11.03 -5.66 10.68
CA ASP A 240 11.69 -6.86 10.20
C ASP A 240 11.04 -8.09 10.85
N ARG A 241 10.62 -9.03 10.01
CA ARG A 241 9.98 -10.28 10.42
C ARG A 241 10.89 -11.45 10.15
N ARG A 242 11.20 -12.19 11.22
CA ARG A 242 12.01 -13.39 11.12
C ARG A 242 11.23 -14.49 10.42
N ILE A 243 11.82 -15.07 9.39
CA ILE A 243 11.37 -16.29 8.74
C ILE A 243 11.93 -17.44 9.56
N ASP A 244 11.06 -18.14 10.30
CA ASP A 244 11.47 -19.37 10.98
C ASP A 244 11.77 -20.48 9.94
N PRO A 245 12.53 -21.54 10.31
CA PRO A 245 12.91 -22.59 9.37
C PRO A 245 11.73 -23.31 8.70
N VAL A 246 10.59 -23.45 9.37
CA VAL A 246 9.39 -24.10 8.82
C VAL A 246 8.73 -23.17 7.79
N SER A 247 8.56 -21.90 8.15
CA SER A 247 8.09 -20.86 7.23
C SER A 247 8.99 -20.73 6.01
N ARG A 248 10.31 -20.92 6.17
CA ARG A 248 11.27 -20.86 5.06
C ARG A 248 10.97 -21.91 4.00
N THR A 249 10.84 -23.18 4.36
CA THR A 249 10.51 -24.24 3.40
C THR A 249 9.21 -23.94 2.64
N LEU A 250 8.23 -23.34 3.32
CA LEU A 250 6.94 -23.02 2.73
C LEU A 250 6.98 -21.77 1.84
N ILE A 251 7.83 -20.79 2.17
CA ILE A 251 8.11 -19.64 1.33
C ILE A 251 8.93 -20.07 0.11
N ASP A 252 9.95 -20.91 0.26
CA ASP A 252 10.76 -21.39 -0.86
C ASP A 252 9.89 -22.10 -1.92
N GLN A 253 8.83 -22.79 -1.53
CA GLN A 253 7.85 -23.38 -2.45
C GLN A 253 7.02 -22.37 -3.26
N THR A 254 6.96 -21.10 -2.81
CA THR A 254 6.29 -20.01 -3.54
C THR A 254 7.23 -19.30 -4.52
N LEU A 255 8.53 -19.54 -4.38
CA LEU A 255 9.58 -18.82 -5.10
C LEU A 255 10.21 -19.73 -6.17
N ALA A 256 10.73 -19.13 -7.23
CA ALA A 256 11.67 -19.83 -8.11
C ALA A 256 13.10 -19.44 -7.75
N SER A 257 13.95 -20.45 -7.66
CA SER A 257 15.41 -20.29 -7.61
C SER A 257 15.95 -20.09 -9.01
N ASN A 258 16.44 -18.90 -9.30
CA ASN A 258 17.34 -18.66 -10.42
C ASN A 258 18.76 -18.58 -9.85
N TYR A 259 19.49 -19.69 -9.93
CA TYR A 259 20.94 -19.61 -9.80
C TYR A 259 21.47 -19.04 -11.12
N VAL A 260 21.86 -17.77 -11.10
CA VAL A 260 22.75 -17.17 -12.12
C VAL A 260 24.09 -16.93 -11.46
#